data_AF-A0A9P7D606-F1
#
_entry.id   AF-A0A9P7D606-F1
#
_cell.length_a   1.000
_cell.length_b   1.000
_cell.length_c   1.000
_cell.angle_alpha   90.00
_cell.angle_beta   90.00
_cell.angle_gamma   90.00
#
_symmetry.space_group_name_H-M   'P 1'
#
loop_
_entity.id
_entity.type
_entity.pdbx_description
1 polymer ?
#
loop_
_entity_poly.entity_id
_entity_poly.type
_entity_poly.pdbx_seq_one_letter_code
_entity_poly.pdbx_strand_id
1 'polypeptide(L)'
;FFLLKFHCELNFIEFVWGRVKKYLLDNCDGSFKTLKTNMPKALESVQVNTVRLWEHCMHRWIEAYRSGLLMKEAQLQVRQFSSTKY
;
A
#
# COMPACT_ATOMS: atom_id res chain seq x y z
N PHE A 1 13.64 7.29 10.22
CA PHE A 1 12.27 7.28 9.66
C PHE A 1 11.32 7.02 10.82
N PHE A 2 10.44 7.99 11.14
CA PHE A 2 9.49 7.87 12.24
C PHE A 2 8.09 7.79 11.63
N LEU A 3 7.39 6.67 11.84
CA LEU A 3 6.00 6.50 11.42
C LEU A 3 5.10 7.18 12.45
N LEU A 4 4.52 8.32 12.08
CA LEU A 4 3.49 8.95 12.90
C LEU A 4 2.31 7.97 13.05
N LYS A 5 1.83 7.79 14.29
CA LYS A 5 0.63 6.96 14.54
C LYS A 5 -0.54 7.53 13.74
N PHE A 6 -1.38 6.63 13.19
CA PHE A 6 -2.58 6.94 12.39
C PHE A 6 -2.34 7.44 10.95
N HIS A 7 -1.13 7.30 10.41
CA HIS A 7 -0.82 7.64 9.02
C HIS A 7 -0.51 6.39 8.19
N CYS A 8 -1.54 5.65 7.79
CA CYS A 8 -1.36 4.41 7.00
C CYS A 8 -0.76 4.68 5.61
N GLU A 9 -0.93 5.89 5.08
CA GLU A 9 -0.29 6.38 3.86
C GLU A 9 1.24 6.47 3.96
N LEU A 10 1.78 6.48 5.18
CA LEU A 10 3.21 6.45 5.45
C LEU A 10 3.77 5.03 5.58
N ASN A 11 2.94 3.99 5.49
CA ASN A 11 3.36 2.60 5.63
C ASN A 11 3.00 1.77 4.40
N PHE A 12 3.85 1.81 3.36
CA PHE A 12 3.53 1.17 2.09
C PHE A 12 3.34 -0.36 2.17
N ILE A 13 3.88 -1.02 3.21
CA ILE A 13 3.70 -2.46 3.43
C ILE A 13 2.23 -2.84 3.68
N GLU A 14 1.40 -1.90 4.15
CA GLU A 14 -0.05 -2.12 4.29
C GLU A 14 -0.71 -2.41 2.93
N PHE A 15 -0.23 -1.76 1.85
CA PHE A 15 -0.74 -2.03 0.50
C PHE A 15 -0.30 -3.41 -0.01
N VAL A 16 0.92 -3.83 0.31
CA VAL A 16 1.41 -5.19 0.02
C VAL A 16 0.51 -6.21 0.69
N TRP A 17 0.29 -6.08 2.00
CA TRP A 17 -0.57 -6.99 2.75
C TRP A 17 -2.03 -6.93 2.30
N GLY A 18 -2.54 -5.76 1.90
CA GLY A 18 -3.87 -5.63 1.31
C GLY A 18 -4.02 -6.46 0.03
N ARG A 19 -3.01 -6.46 -0.84
CA ARG A 19 -3.00 -7.27 -2.08
C ARG A 19 -2.86 -8.76 -1.81
N VAL A 20 -1.99 -9.14 -0.87
CA VAL A 20 -1.85 -10.53 -0.40
C VAL A 20 -3.17 -11.04 0.18
N LYS A 21 -3.82 -10.28 1.06
CA LYS A 21 -5.11 -10.65 1.65
C LYS A 21 -6.20 -10.81 0.59
N LYS A 22 -6.26 -9.91 -0.39
CA LYS A 22 -7.20 -10.02 -1.51
C LYS A 22 -6.96 -11.30 -2.31
N TYR A 23 -5.71 -11.60 -2.68
CA TYR A 23 -5.37 -12.82 -3.39
C TYR A 23 -5.81 -14.06 -2.61
N LEU A 24 -5.52 -14.11 -1.31
CA LEU A 24 -5.91 -15.22 -0.45
C LEU A 24 -7.43 -15.35 -0.36
N LEU A 25 -8.17 -14.25 -0.26
CA LEU A 25 -9.64 -14.27 -0.26
C LEU A 25 -10.21 -14.83 -1.58
N ASP A 26 -9.62 -14.44 -2.71
CA ASP A 26 -10.07 -14.86 -4.04
C ASP A 26 -9.70 -16.32 -4.37
N ASN A 27 -8.70 -16.91 -3.69
CA ASN A 27 -8.10 -18.21 -4.04
C ASN A 27 -8.12 -19.26 -2.90
N CYS A 28 -8.63 -18.94 -1.72
CA CYS A 28 -8.72 -19.88 -0.59
C CYS A 28 -10.18 -20.21 -0.24
N ASP A 29 -10.40 -21.45 0.19
CA ASP A 29 -11.68 -21.98 0.69
C ASP A 29 -11.95 -21.65 2.18
N GLY A 30 -11.15 -20.76 2.77
CA GLY A 30 -11.21 -20.41 4.19
C GLY A 30 -10.50 -21.40 5.13
N SER A 31 -9.92 -22.49 4.63
CA SER A 31 -9.16 -23.43 5.46
C SER A 31 -7.72 -22.96 5.70
N PHE A 32 -7.17 -23.29 6.88
CA PHE A 32 -5.77 -22.98 7.19
C PHE A 32 -4.78 -23.68 6.24
N LYS A 33 -5.14 -24.86 5.74
CA LYS A 33 -4.30 -25.65 4.83
C LYS A 33 -4.14 -24.95 3.48
N THR A 34 -5.23 -24.47 2.88
CA THR A 34 -5.17 -23.72 1.62
C THR A 34 -4.50 -22.37 1.82
N LEU A 35 -4.77 -21.68 2.94
CA LEU A 35 -4.09 -20.44 3.32
C LEU A 35 -2.56 -20.61 3.34
N LYS A 36 -2.06 -21.64 4.05
CA LYS A 36 -0.62 -21.91 4.15
C LYS A 36 -0.01 -22.26 2.80
N THR A 37 -0.74 -22.98 1.95
CA THR A 37 -0.29 -23.40 0.62
C THR A 37 -0.25 -22.22 -0.36
N ASN A 38 -1.21 -21.30 -0.26
CA ASN A 38 -1.34 -20.16 -1.16
C ASN A 38 -0.55 -18.92 -0.71
N MET A 39 -0.05 -18.88 0.54
CA MET A 39 0.72 -17.74 1.05
C MET A 39 1.94 -17.37 0.18
N PRO A 40 2.81 -18.31 -0.26
CA PRO A 40 3.92 -17.96 -1.14
C PRO A 40 3.46 -17.40 -2.49
N LYS A 41 2.42 -18.00 -3.08
CA LYS A 41 1.83 -17.54 -4.34
C LYS A 41 1.22 -16.15 -4.22
N ALA A 42 0.58 -15.87 -3.08
CA ALA A 42 0.00 -14.56 -2.79
C ALA A 42 1.09 -13.48 -2.67
N LEU A 43 2.22 -13.81 -2.03
CA LEU A 43 3.37 -12.91 -1.96
C LEU A 43 4.00 -12.66 -3.35
N GLU A 44 4.18 -13.72 -4.15
CA GLU A 44 4.68 -13.62 -5.53
C GLU A 44 3.74 -12.85 -6.46
N SER A 45 2.44 -12.82 -6.17
CA SER A 45 1.47 -12.04 -6.94
C SER A 45 1.69 -10.52 -6.85
N VAL A 46 2.43 -10.05 -5.84
CA VAL A 46 2.75 -8.64 -5.67
C VAL A 46 4.02 -8.30 -6.44
N GLN A 47 3.86 -7.66 -7.60
CA GLN A 47 4.99 -7.25 -8.43
C GLN A 47 5.86 -6.20 -7.73
N VAL A 48 7.18 -6.38 -7.78
CA VAL A 48 8.17 -5.45 -7.21
C VAL A 48 7.99 -4.02 -7.74
N ASN A 49 7.65 -3.87 -9.02
CA ASN A 49 7.37 -2.56 -9.62
C ASN A 49 6.20 -1.85 -8.93
N THR A 50 5.16 -2.59 -8.54
CA THR A 50 4.03 -2.04 -7.78
C THR A 50 4.47 -1.59 -6.38
N VAL A 51 5.34 -2.36 -5.71
CA VAL A 51 5.89 -1.99 -4.39
C VAL A 51 6.67 -0.68 -4.47
N ARG A 52 7.52 -0.53 -5.50
CA ARG A 52 8.29 0.71 -5.75
C ARG A 52 7.37 1.92 -5.99
N LEU A 53 6.26 1.73 -6.71
CA LEU A 53 5.29 2.81 -6.92
C LEU A 53 4.64 3.25 -5.61
N TRP A 54 4.32 2.33 -4.70
CA TRP A 54 3.78 2.68 -3.39
C TRP A 54 4.82 3.34 -2.47
N GLU A 55 6.07 2.89 -2.51
CA GLU A 55 7.19 3.55 -1.83
C GLU A 55 7.36 4.99 -2.31
N HIS A 56 7.36 5.22 -3.63
CA HIS A 56 7.43 6.56 -4.20
C HIS A 56 6.22 7.42 -3.79
N CYS A 57 5.01 6.84 -3.73
CA CYS A 57 3.82 7.53 -3.24
C CYS A 57 3.98 7.94 -1.77
N MET A 58 4.47 7.05 -0.91
CA MET A 58 4.79 7.34 0.49
C MET A 58 5.78 8.51 0.60
N HIS A 59 6.83 8.54 -0.22
CA HIS A 59 7.78 9.67 -0.22
C HIS A 59 7.12 11.02 -0.52
N ARG A 60 6.16 11.06 -1.45
CA ARG A 60 5.40 12.28 -1.74
C ARG A 60 4.51 12.71 -0.56
N TRP A 61 3.92 11.76 0.16
CA TRP A 61 3.20 12.04 1.41
C TRP A 61 4.12 12.64 2.48
N ILE A 62 5.33 12.08 2.65
CA ILE A 62 6.32 12.62 3.58
C ILE A 62 6.70 14.05 3.22
N GLU A 63 6.91 14.34 1.93
CA GLU A 63 7.24 15.67 1.44
C GLU A 63 6.11 16.68 1.68
N ALA A 64 4.85 16.29 1.41
CA ALA A 64 3.69 17.11 1.68
C ALA A 64 3.56 17.46 3.17
N TYR A 65 3.73 16.47 4.06
CA TYR A 65 3.71 16.70 5.50
C TYR A 65 4.89 17.54 5.99
N ARG A 66 6.09 17.36 5.43
CA ARG A 66 7.26 18.22 5.73
C ARG A 66 7.04 19.66 5.32
N SER A 67 6.20 19.89 4.31
CA SER A 67 5.81 21.23 3.84
C SER A 67 4.73 21.87 4.73
N GLY A 68 4.29 21.18 5.79
CA GLY A 68 3.29 21.66 6.74
C GLY A 68 1.84 21.46 6.27
N LEU A 69 1.62 20.74 5.17
CA LEU A 69 0.27 20.50 4.66
C LEU A 69 -0.51 19.56 5.56
N LEU A 70 -1.80 19.85 5.73
CA LEU A 70 -2.73 18.96 6.43
C LEU A 70 -3.16 17.81 5.53
N MET A 71 -3.71 16.74 6.12
CA MET A 71 -4.09 15.50 5.42
C MET A 71 -4.85 15.74 4.10
N LYS A 72 -5.85 16.64 4.09
CA LYS A 72 -6.66 16.92 2.89
C LYS A 72 -5.84 17.58 1.77
N GLU A 73 -4.98 18.52 2.12
CA GLU A 73 -4.13 19.25 1.18
C GLU A 73 -3.01 18.36 0.65
N ALA A 74 -2.37 17.59 1.53
CA ALA A 74 -1.39 16.59 1.18
C ALA A 74 -1.99 15.55 0.23
N GLN A 75 -3.23 15.09 0.48
CA GLN A 75 -3.92 14.19 -0.43
C GLN A 75 -4.12 14.78 -1.82
N LEU A 76 -4.54 16.05 -1.91
CA LEU A 76 -4.71 16.74 -3.19
C LEU A 76 -3.39 16.84 -3.95
N GLN A 77 -2.29 17.17 -3.28
CA GLN A 77 -0.96 17.25 -3.89
C GLN A 77 -0.48 15.88 -4.37
N VAL A 78 -0.56 14.84 -3.53
CA VAL A 78 -0.12 13.48 -3.91
C VAL A 78 -0.94 12.94 -5.08
N ARG A 79 -2.25 13.23 -5.14
CA ARG A 79 -3.14 12.84 -6.23
C ARG A 79 -2.72 13.39 -7.59
N GLN A 80 -2.03 14.53 -7.66
CA GLN A 80 -1.57 15.11 -8.93
C GLN A 80 -0.60 14.19 -9.68
N PHE A 81 0.09 13.31 -8.95
CA PHE A 81 1.02 12.35 -9.52
C PHE A 81 0.41 10.97 -9.78
N SER A 82 -0.90 10.82 -9.58
CA SER A 82 -1.64 9.62 -9.94
C SER A 82 -1.97 9.64 -11.43
N SER A 83 -1.74 8.52 -12.12
CA SER A 83 -2.25 8.32 -13.47
C SER A 83 -3.77 8.10 -13.50
N THR A 84 -4.35 7.68 -12.39
CA THR A 84 -5.79 7.44 -12.25
C THR A 84 -6.49 8.73 -11.83
N LYS A 85 -7.41 9.21 -12.66
CA LYS A 85 -8.34 10.30 -12.36
C LYS A 85 -9.69 9.69 -11.98
N TYR A 86 -10.21 10.05 -10.81
CA TYR A 86 -11.53 9.64 -10.30
C TYR A 86 -12.51 10.81 -10.45
#